data_AF-A0A971FC44-F1
#
_entry.id   AF-A0A971FC44-F1
#
_cell.length_a   1.000
_cell.length_b   1.000
_cell.length_c   1.000
_cell.angle_alpha   90.00
_cell.angle_beta   90.00
_cell.angle_gamma   90.00
#
_symmetry.space_group_name_H-M   'P 1'
#
loop_
_entity.id
_entity.type
_entity.pdbx_description
1 polymer ?
#
loop_
_entity_poly.entity_id
_entity_poly.type
_entity_poly.pdbx_seq_one_letter_code
_entity_poly.pdbx_strand_id
1 'polypeptide(L)'
;MRLTDRQERAVERAVEAVSRALARRADLTAAARERAVARLRGRIEGALARFGAAVTDGQVEGVVAEYADAEAAAAALMSAERFTGPRAGDLGDPRWLGVCLHFAERSGIPPWALRAAAVAAGIVVAPVALTAYVVLYFVLRLGGAFAEEQPRIRWFRMAGGVLAGVAACAVLHMAAGYALSGMEWALREGLKQEMPPLGGWGWFVEERALLLAGTLACAVPVFVLGGLPMVNGWDATLRRCGQAVLALYAVVVSFGLASVVAGVAVNWVRGLAG
;
A
#
# COMPACT_ATOMS: atom_id res chain seq x y z
N MET A 1 -0.06 -2.32 -27.92
CA MET A 1 -0.10 -3.33 -29.00
C MET A 1 -0.98 -2.77 -30.10
N ARG A 2 -0.54 -2.77 -31.37
CA ARG A 2 -1.36 -2.29 -32.48
C ARG A 2 -1.92 -3.50 -33.23
N LEU A 3 -3.23 -3.71 -33.14
CA LEU A 3 -3.93 -4.70 -33.95
C LEU A 3 -4.20 -4.12 -35.34
N THR A 4 -4.34 -4.99 -36.34
CA THR A 4 -4.86 -4.58 -37.65
C THR A 4 -6.38 -4.43 -37.60
N ASP A 5 -6.97 -3.63 -38.49
CA ASP A 5 -8.42 -3.44 -38.57
C ASP A 5 -9.21 -4.76 -38.73
N ARG A 6 -8.58 -5.79 -39.31
CA ARG A 6 -9.18 -7.13 -39.46
C ARG A 6 -9.21 -7.87 -38.13
N GLN A 7 -8.13 -7.78 -37.35
CA GLN A 7 -8.01 -8.40 -36.03
C GLN A 7 -8.94 -7.74 -35.02
N GLU A 8 -9.04 -6.41 -35.04
CA GLU A 8 -9.96 -5.66 -34.18
C GLU A 8 -11.41 -6.07 -34.44
N ARG A 9 -11.82 -6.15 -35.72
CA ARG A 9 -13.14 -6.66 -36.11
C ARG A 9 -13.39 -8.12 -35.70
N ALA A 10 -12.36 -8.94 -35.56
CA ALA A 10 -12.53 -10.32 -35.08
C ALA A 10 -12.79 -10.34 -33.57
N VAL A 11 -12.05 -9.54 -32.80
CA VAL A 11 -12.23 -9.39 -31.35
C VAL A 11 -13.60 -8.78 -31.03
N GLU A 12 -14.00 -7.72 -31.74
CA GLU A 12 -15.30 -7.07 -31.53
C GLU A 12 -16.47 -8.02 -31.77
N ARG A 13 -16.44 -8.79 -32.86
CA ARG A 13 -17.49 -9.77 -33.17
C ARG A 13 -17.63 -10.82 -32.06
N ALA A 14 -16.51 -11.28 -31.51
CA ALA A 14 -16.51 -12.24 -30.41
C ALA A 14 -17.09 -11.64 -29.12
N VAL A 15 -16.68 -10.41 -28.79
CA VAL A 15 -17.18 -9.68 -27.62
C VAL A 15 -18.68 -9.40 -27.73
N GLU A 16 -19.16 -9.03 -28.92
CA GLU A 16 -20.57 -8.77 -29.18
C GLU A 16 -21.42 -10.05 -29.13
N ALA A 17 -20.90 -11.18 -29.61
CA ALA A 17 -21.56 -12.48 -29.49
C ALA A 17 -21.78 -12.88 -28.01
N VAL A 18 -20.74 -12.75 -27.18
CA VAL A 18 -20.83 -13.03 -25.73
C VAL A 18 -21.70 -12.00 -25.02
N SER A 19 -21.65 -10.71 -25.40
CA SER A 19 -22.50 -9.66 -24.85
C SER A 19 -23.99 -9.94 -25.10
N ARG A 20 -24.35 -10.42 -26.31
CA ARG A 20 -25.71 -10.84 -26.64
C ARG A 20 -26.16 -12.07 -25.85
N ALA A 21 -25.28 -13.04 -25.64
CA ALA A 21 -25.58 -14.20 -24.77
C ALA A 21 -25.87 -13.75 -23.33
N LEU A 22 -25.03 -12.87 -22.77
CA LEU A 22 -25.26 -12.26 -21.46
C LEU A 22 -26.53 -11.40 -21.42
N ALA A 23 -26.96 -10.85 -22.55
CA ALA A 23 -28.17 -10.03 -22.63
C ALA A 23 -29.48 -10.81 -22.54
N ARG A 24 -29.47 -12.07 -22.98
CA ARG A 24 -30.62 -12.99 -22.93
C ARG A 24 -30.91 -13.51 -21.52
N ARG A 25 -30.00 -13.27 -20.57
CA ARG A 25 -30.10 -13.72 -19.19
C ARG A 25 -30.85 -12.70 -18.33
N ALA A 26 -32.02 -13.13 -17.83
CA ALA A 26 -32.89 -12.32 -16.99
C ALA A 26 -32.34 -12.10 -15.56
N ASP A 27 -31.39 -12.92 -15.12
CA ASP A 27 -30.76 -12.86 -13.80
C ASP A 27 -29.66 -11.79 -13.67
N LEU A 28 -29.36 -11.04 -14.74
CA LEU A 28 -28.25 -10.09 -14.78
C LEU A 28 -28.68 -8.63 -14.86
N THR A 29 -28.17 -7.82 -13.94
CA THR A 29 -28.25 -6.36 -14.00
C THR A 29 -27.41 -5.79 -15.15
N ALA A 30 -27.75 -4.60 -15.63
CA ALA A 30 -27.00 -3.91 -16.68
C ALA A 30 -25.51 -3.71 -16.29
N ALA A 31 -25.25 -3.35 -15.03
CA ALA A 31 -23.91 -3.17 -14.50
C ALA A 31 -23.10 -4.49 -14.47
N ALA A 32 -23.73 -5.61 -14.09
CA ALA A 32 -23.07 -6.91 -14.10
C ALA A 32 -22.68 -7.36 -15.52
N ARG A 33 -23.55 -7.07 -16.49
CA ARG A 33 -23.31 -7.34 -17.92
C ARG A 33 -22.13 -6.54 -18.47
N GLU A 34 -22.09 -5.24 -18.18
CA GLU A 34 -20.99 -4.36 -18.59
C GLU A 34 -19.65 -4.82 -17.99
N ARG A 35 -19.65 -5.19 -16.70
CA ARG A 35 -18.47 -5.74 -16.01
C ARG A 35 -18.01 -7.09 -16.59
N ALA A 36 -18.92 -7.95 -17.04
CA ALA A 36 -18.57 -9.21 -17.67
C ALA A 36 -17.92 -8.98 -19.05
N VAL A 37 -18.44 -8.04 -19.83
CA VAL A 37 -17.90 -7.64 -21.14
C VAL A 37 -16.50 -7.00 -21.00
N ALA A 38 -16.31 -6.10 -20.04
CA ALA A 38 -15.00 -5.48 -19.78
C ALA A 38 -13.95 -6.53 -19.39
N ARG A 39 -14.31 -7.54 -18.60
CA ARG A 39 -13.43 -8.66 -18.22
C ARG A 39 -13.06 -9.54 -19.41
N LEU A 40 -14.03 -9.83 -20.28
CA LEU A 40 -13.77 -10.57 -21.50
C LEU A 40 -12.72 -9.86 -22.36
N ARG A 41 -12.88 -8.54 -22.57
CA ARG A 41 -11.89 -7.71 -23.28
C ARG A 41 -10.52 -7.79 -22.63
N GLY A 42 -10.43 -7.59 -21.32
CA GLY A 42 -9.14 -7.68 -20.60
C GLY A 42 -8.48 -9.07 -20.67
N ARG A 43 -9.26 -10.16 -20.71
CA ARG A 43 -8.72 -11.52 -20.90
C ARG A 43 -8.18 -11.72 -22.31
N ILE A 44 -8.91 -11.26 -23.33
CA ILE A 44 -8.48 -11.33 -24.72
C ILE A 44 -7.19 -10.51 -24.89
N GLU A 45 -7.16 -9.26 -24.40
CA GLU A 45 -5.98 -8.40 -24.43
C GLU A 45 -4.78 -9.01 -23.69
N GLY A 46 -4.99 -9.56 -22.49
CA GLY A 46 -3.94 -10.22 -21.71
C GLY A 46 -3.41 -11.49 -22.37
N ALA A 47 -4.27 -12.26 -23.04
CA ALA A 47 -3.87 -13.42 -23.82
C ALA A 47 -3.07 -13.01 -25.06
N LEU A 48 -3.50 -11.96 -25.77
CA LEU A 48 -2.80 -11.45 -26.94
C LEU A 48 -1.45 -10.81 -26.58
N ALA A 49 -1.35 -10.15 -25.43
CA ALA A 49 -0.11 -9.55 -24.94
C ALA A 49 1.02 -10.57 -24.72
N ARG A 50 0.69 -11.86 -24.52
CA ARG A 50 1.69 -12.95 -24.40
C ARG A 50 2.47 -13.18 -25.69
N PHE A 51 1.92 -12.79 -26.83
CA PHE A 51 2.57 -12.91 -28.14
C PHE A 51 3.46 -11.70 -28.48
N GLY A 52 3.55 -10.70 -27.58
CA GLY A 52 4.42 -9.55 -27.74
C GLY A 52 3.85 -8.48 -28.69
N ALA A 53 4.73 -7.72 -29.34
CA ALA A 53 4.34 -6.56 -30.14
C ALA A 53 3.77 -6.90 -31.53
N ALA A 54 4.04 -8.11 -32.05
CA ALA A 54 3.65 -8.55 -33.38
C ALA A 54 2.71 -9.77 -33.28
N VAL A 55 1.41 -9.50 -33.29
CA VAL A 55 0.36 -10.53 -33.23
C VAL A 55 -0.09 -10.89 -34.65
N THR A 56 -0.06 -12.17 -34.96
CA THR A 56 -0.52 -12.73 -36.25
C THR A 56 -2.01 -13.01 -36.25
N ASP A 57 -2.64 -13.01 -37.43
CA ASP A 57 -4.08 -13.29 -37.58
C ASP A 57 -4.47 -14.66 -37.00
N GLY A 58 -3.64 -15.69 -37.20
CA GLY A 58 -3.88 -17.02 -36.63
C GLY A 58 -3.82 -17.07 -35.10
N GLN A 59 -3.04 -16.20 -34.45
CA GLN A 59 -3.01 -16.07 -32.99
C GLN A 59 -4.27 -15.38 -32.46
N VAL A 60 -4.76 -14.35 -33.17
CA VAL A 60 -6.04 -13.70 -32.82
C VAL A 60 -7.21 -14.66 -32.99
N GLU A 61 -7.25 -15.39 -34.10
CA GLU A 61 -8.25 -16.42 -34.36
C GLU A 61 -8.20 -17.54 -33.31
N GLY A 62 -7.01 -17.97 -32.90
CA GLY A 62 -6.84 -18.97 -31.83
C GLY A 62 -7.37 -18.49 -30.47
N VAL A 63 -7.08 -17.24 -30.07
CA VAL A 63 -7.60 -16.66 -28.82
C VAL A 63 -9.11 -16.44 -28.88
N VAL A 64 -9.64 -15.98 -30.01
CA VAL A 64 -11.08 -15.76 -30.20
C VAL A 64 -11.85 -17.08 -30.28
N ALA A 65 -11.26 -18.14 -30.83
CA ALA A 65 -11.88 -19.46 -30.93
C ALA A 65 -12.17 -20.08 -29.56
N GLU A 66 -11.41 -19.74 -28.52
CA GLU A 66 -11.68 -20.11 -27.12
C GLU A 66 -13.05 -19.58 -26.63
N TYR A 67 -13.56 -18.53 -27.26
CA TYR A 67 -14.85 -17.90 -26.97
C TYR A 67 -15.90 -18.10 -28.06
N ALA A 68 -15.70 -19.07 -28.97
CA ALA A 68 -16.61 -19.33 -30.08
C ALA A 68 -18.01 -19.78 -29.61
N ASP A 69 -18.08 -20.54 -28.51
CA ASP A 69 -19.34 -20.83 -27.82
C ASP A 69 -19.67 -19.70 -26.85
N ALA A 70 -20.49 -18.76 -27.32
CA ALA A 70 -20.86 -17.57 -26.57
C ALA A 70 -21.65 -17.88 -25.28
N GLU A 71 -22.44 -18.96 -25.26
CA GLU A 71 -23.23 -19.35 -24.10
C GLU A 71 -22.35 -20.03 -23.05
N ALA A 72 -21.44 -20.93 -23.46
CA ALA A 72 -20.47 -21.53 -22.56
C ALA A 72 -19.48 -20.48 -22.02
N ALA A 73 -19.02 -19.54 -22.85
CA ALA A 73 -18.16 -18.44 -22.44
C ALA A 73 -18.87 -17.51 -21.43
N ALA A 74 -20.13 -17.15 -21.69
CA ALA A 74 -20.94 -16.38 -20.75
C ALA A 74 -21.12 -17.13 -19.42
N ALA A 75 -21.44 -18.43 -19.47
CA ALA A 75 -21.57 -19.26 -18.26
C ALA A 75 -20.24 -19.36 -17.49
N ALA A 76 -19.10 -19.51 -18.17
CA ALA A 76 -17.77 -19.56 -17.58
C ALA A 76 -17.34 -18.22 -16.95
N LEU A 77 -17.71 -17.09 -17.55
CA LEU A 77 -17.49 -15.76 -16.96
C LEU A 77 -18.28 -15.58 -15.67
N MET A 78 -19.49 -16.13 -15.61
CA MET A 78 -20.38 -16.09 -14.44
C MET A 78 -20.01 -17.12 -13.36
N SER A 79 -19.57 -18.32 -13.73
CA SER A 79 -19.11 -19.33 -12.76
C SER A 79 -17.77 -18.93 -12.12
N ALA A 80 -16.90 -18.26 -12.89
CA ALA A 80 -15.73 -17.57 -12.35
C ALA A 80 -16.14 -16.50 -11.33
N GLU A 81 -17.30 -15.85 -11.47
CA GLU A 81 -17.85 -14.89 -10.50
C GLU A 81 -18.36 -15.55 -9.21
N ARG A 82 -18.78 -16.83 -9.25
CA ARG A 82 -19.14 -17.60 -8.05
C ARG A 82 -17.92 -18.09 -7.27
N PHE A 83 -16.79 -18.34 -7.94
CA PHE A 83 -15.54 -18.80 -7.31
C PHE A 83 -14.53 -17.69 -7.03
N THR A 84 -14.62 -16.55 -7.72
CA THR A 84 -14.04 -15.30 -7.24
C THR A 84 -15.14 -14.56 -6.50
N GLY A 85 -15.22 -14.75 -5.19
CA GLY A 85 -16.06 -13.91 -4.33
C GLY A 85 -15.95 -12.42 -4.73
N PRO A 86 -17.01 -11.63 -4.54
CA PRO A 86 -17.21 -10.35 -5.20
C PRO A 86 -15.92 -9.54 -5.26
N ARG A 87 -15.38 -9.37 -6.48
CA ARG A 87 -14.25 -8.47 -6.72
C ARG A 87 -14.75 -7.06 -6.46
N ALA A 88 -14.16 -6.43 -5.45
CA ALA A 88 -14.30 -5.02 -5.15
C ALA A 88 -14.16 -4.20 -6.45
N GLY A 89 -15.27 -3.58 -6.88
CA GLY A 89 -15.35 -2.95 -8.20
C GLY A 89 -16.76 -2.68 -8.72
N ASP A 90 -17.82 -2.96 -7.96
CA ASP A 90 -19.13 -2.35 -8.21
C ASP A 90 -19.18 -1.05 -7.39
N LEU A 91 -19.09 0.08 -8.10
CA LEU A 91 -18.92 1.42 -7.56
C LEU A 91 -20.20 1.92 -6.88
N GLY A 92 -20.37 1.56 -5.62
CA GLY A 92 -21.14 2.29 -4.63
C GLY A 92 -20.20 2.72 -3.50
N ASP A 93 -19.52 3.84 -3.69
CA ASP A 93 -18.67 4.56 -2.72
C ASP A 93 -17.36 3.84 -2.26
N PRO A 94 -16.16 4.41 -2.46
CA PRO A 94 -14.91 3.79 -2.00
C PRO A 94 -14.87 3.66 -0.47
N ARG A 95 -15.19 2.47 0.04
CA ARG A 95 -15.21 2.18 1.48
C ARG A 95 -13.80 2.08 2.04
N TRP A 96 -13.32 3.17 2.62
CA TRP A 96 -12.10 3.20 3.42
C TRP A 96 -12.36 2.52 4.77
N LEU A 97 -12.04 1.21 4.90
CA LEU A 97 -12.23 0.36 6.09
C LEU A 97 -13.62 0.41 6.77
N GLY A 98 -14.61 1.04 6.15
CA GLY A 98 -15.95 1.24 6.70
C GLY A 98 -16.07 2.26 7.84
N VAL A 99 -14.97 2.77 8.43
CA VAL A 99 -15.05 3.64 9.63
C VAL A 99 -15.71 4.97 9.29
N CYS A 100 -15.19 5.73 8.33
CA CYS A 100 -15.80 7.01 7.94
C CYS A 100 -17.22 6.83 7.42
N LEU A 101 -17.50 5.71 6.74
CA LEU A 101 -18.84 5.41 6.24
C LEU A 101 -19.82 5.12 7.38
N HIS A 102 -19.41 4.32 8.36
CA HIS A 102 -20.22 4.01 9.55
C HIS A 102 -20.61 5.29 10.31
N PHE A 103 -19.66 6.22 10.48
CA PHE A 103 -19.97 7.51 11.09
C PHE A 103 -20.81 8.41 10.17
N ALA A 104 -20.62 8.36 8.85
CA ALA A 104 -21.42 9.11 7.89
C ALA A 104 -22.91 8.71 7.94
N GLU A 105 -23.18 7.41 7.89
CA GLU A 105 -24.53 6.85 7.96
C GLU A 105 -25.24 7.20 9.26
N ARG A 106 -24.51 7.23 10.38
CA ARG A 106 -25.09 7.54 11.71
C ARG A 106 -25.28 9.04 11.97
N SER A 107 -24.47 9.89 11.35
CA SER A 107 -24.50 11.35 11.57
C SER A 107 -25.23 12.13 10.47
N GLY A 108 -25.57 11.48 9.35
CA GLY A 108 -26.11 12.14 8.17
C GLY A 108 -25.10 13.02 7.42
N ILE A 109 -23.83 13.03 7.84
CA ILE A 109 -22.77 13.80 7.20
C ILE A 109 -22.33 13.05 5.94
N PRO A 110 -22.13 13.72 4.79
CA PRO A 110 -21.68 13.05 3.58
C PRO A 110 -20.29 12.40 3.77
N PRO A 111 -20.04 11.18 3.25
CA PRO A 111 -18.80 10.44 3.49
C PRO A 111 -17.52 11.18 3.09
N TRP A 112 -17.56 12.01 2.05
CA TRP A 112 -16.41 12.78 1.60
C TRP A 112 -15.96 13.82 2.64
N ALA A 113 -16.89 14.42 3.40
CA ALA A 113 -16.57 15.43 4.41
C ALA A 113 -15.90 14.79 5.63
N LEU A 114 -16.37 13.63 6.09
CA LEU A 114 -15.71 12.87 7.15
C LEU A 114 -14.33 12.36 6.73
N ARG A 115 -14.16 11.94 5.46
CA ARG A 115 -12.85 11.58 4.91
C ARG A 115 -11.91 12.79 4.90
N ALA A 116 -12.38 13.95 4.45
CA ALA A 116 -11.58 15.18 4.43
C ALA A 116 -11.17 15.62 5.85
N ALA A 117 -12.08 15.53 6.82
CA ALA A 117 -11.78 15.82 8.22
C ALA A 117 -10.76 14.84 8.80
N ALA A 118 -10.88 13.54 8.50
CA ALA A 118 -9.91 12.54 8.93
C ALA A 118 -8.52 12.77 8.31
N VAL A 119 -8.46 13.16 7.04
CA VAL A 119 -7.21 13.54 6.37
C VAL A 119 -6.61 14.80 7.00
N ALA A 120 -7.41 15.83 7.25
CA ALA A 120 -6.94 17.06 7.90
C ALA A 120 -6.42 16.77 9.31
N ALA A 121 -7.14 15.97 10.10
CA ALA A 121 -6.66 15.51 11.41
C ALA A 121 -5.37 14.69 11.30
N GLY A 122 -5.24 13.87 10.26
CA GLY A 122 -4.04 13.11 9.93
C GLY A 122 -2.86 13.97 9.49
N ILE A 123 -3.06 15.19 9.00
CA ILE A 123 -1.97 16.11 8.68
C ILE A 123 -1.48 16.81 9.96
N VAL A 124 -2.40 17.21 10.84
CA VAL A 124 -2.09 17.99 12.04
C VAL A 124 -1.55 17.10 13.17
N VAL A 125 -2.12 15.89 13.34
CA VAL A 125 -1.82 15.00 14.47
C VAL A 125 -1.51 13.58 13.98
N ALA A 126 -0.69 13.48 12.93
CA ALA A 126 -0.50 12.30 12.10
C ALA A 126 -0.40 10.95 12.84
N PRO A 127 0.52 10.75 13.81
CA PRO A 127 0.63 9.45 14.47
C PRO A 127 -0.60 9.12 15.34
N VAL A 128 -1.17 10.12 16.02
CA VAL A 128 -2.30 9.94 16.93
C VAL A 128 -3.57 9.66 16.14
N ALA A 129 -3.83 10.44 15.08
CA ALA A 129 -5.01 10.29 14.23
C ALA A 129 -5.04 8.91 13.53
N LEU A 130 -3.91 8.45 13.00
CA LEU A 130 -3.80 7.12 12.40
C LEU A 130 -4.02 6.01 13.43
N THR A 131 -3.43 6.14 14.61
CA THR A 131 -3.61 5.16 15.69
C THR A 131 -5.06 5.10 16.15
N ALA A 132 -5.69 6.25 16.38
CA ALA A 132 -7.09 6.36 16.75
C ALA A 132 -7.99 5.72 15.67
N TYR A 133 -7.69 5.96 14.39
CA TYR A 133 -8.42 5.35 13.29
C TYR A 133 -8.32 3.81 13.28
N VAL A 134 -7.11 3.27 13.49
CA VAL A 134 -6.88 1.82 13.60
C VAL A 134 -7.65 1.22 14.78
N VAL A 135 -7.55 1.85 15.96
CA VAL A 135 -8.27 1.41 17.17
C VAL A 135 -9.77 1.40 16.91
N LEU A 136 -10.31 2.49 16.37
CA LEU A 136 -11.72 2.65 16.07
C LEU A 136 -12.22 1.59 15.09
N TYR A 137 -11.43 1.27 14.06
CA TYR A 137 -11.72 0.18 13.15
C TYR A 137 -11.85 -1.17 13.88
N PHE A 138 -10.89 -1.51 14.75
CA PHE A 138 -10.94 -2.77 15.49
C PHE A 138 -12.10 -2.82 16.49
N VAL A 139 -12.39 -1.72 17.19
CA VAL A 139 -13.55 -1.62 18.10
C VAL A 139 -14.85 -1.88 17.36
N LEU A 140 -15.07 -1.21 16.22
CA LEU A 140 -16.26 -1.41 15.40
C LEU A 140 -16.36 -2.82 14.83
N ARG A 141 -15.22 -3.40 14.42
CA ARG A 141 -15.17 -4.76 13.90
C ARG A 141 -15.48 -5.81 14.97
N LEU A 142 -14.92 -5.67 16.17
CA LEU A 142 -15.21 -6.56 17.31
C LEU A 142 -16.65 -6.40 17.80
N GLY A 143 -17.23 -5.21 17.67
CA GLY A 143 -18.64 -4.94 17.95
C GLY A 143 -19.63 -5.43 16.89
N GLY A 144 -19.16 -6.12 15.83
CA GLY A 144 -20.03 -6.68 14.80
C GLY A 144 -20.62 -5.67 13.82
N ALA A 145 -20.18 -4.40 13.83
CA ALA A 145 -20.70 -3.34 12.97
C ALA A 145 -20.50 -3.59 11.46
N PHE A 146 -19.72 -4.61 11.10
CA PHE A 146 -19.35 -4.94 9.72
C PHE A 146 -19.55 -6.42 9.35
N ALA A 147 -20.45 -7.14 10.04
CA ALA A 147 -20.53 -8.60 10.02
C ALA A 147 -20.83 -9.24 8.64
N GLU A 148 -21.53 -8.55 7.74
CA GLU A 148 -22.05 -9.18 6.51
C GLU A 148 -21.13 -9.07 5.28
N GLU A 149 -20.17 -8.15 5.26
CA GLU A 149 -19.45 -7.79 4.02
C GLU A 149 -17.92 -7.76 4.12
N GLN A 150 -17.33 -8.16 5.26
CA GLN A 150 -15.88 -8.00 5.44
C GLN A 150 -15.02 -9.21 5.08
N PRO A 151 -13.97 -9.02 4.25
CA PRO A 151 -12.98 -10.05 3.99
C PRO A 151 -12.26 -10.48 5.29
N ARG A 152 -11.86 -11.75 5.33
CA ARG A 152 -11.13 -12.35 6.46
C ARG A 152 -9.77 -11.66 6.62
N ILE A 153 -9.48 -11.14 7.83
CA ILE A 153 -8.17 -10.56 8.14
C ILE A 153 -7.13 -11.67 8.16
N ARG A 154 -6.05 -11.48 7.40
CA ARG A 154 -4.87 -12.36 7.42
C ARG A 154 -3.92 -11.91 8.52
N TRP A 155 -4.24 -12.27 9.77
CA TRP A 155 -3.51 -11.84 10.96
C TRP A 155 -2.00 -12.05 10.86
N PHE A 156 -1.55 -13.22 10.39
CA PHE A 156 -0.12 -13.50 10.20
C PHE A 156 0.59 -12.54 9.24
N ARG A 157 -0.08 -12.13 8.16
CA ARG A 157 0.49 -11.20 7.18
C ARG A 157 0.59 -9.78 7.76
N MET A 158 -0.39 -9.37 8.56
CA MET A 158 -0.38 -8.08 9.26
C MET A 158 0.69 -8.06 10.35
N ALA A 159 0.71 -9.07 11.23
CA ALA A 159 1.70 -9.20 12.29
C ALA A 159 3.12 -9.27 11.72
N GLY A 160 3.34 -10.06 10.66
CA GLY A 160 4.64 -10.13 9.99
C GLY A 160 5.09 -8.79 9.41
N GLY A 161 4.19 -8.00 8.81
CA GLY A 161 4.51 -6.67 8.31
C GLY A 161 4.89 -5.68 9.42
N VAL A 162 4.13 -5.66 10.52
CA VAL A 162 4.42 -4.82 11.69
C VAL A 162 5.74 -5.23 12.33
N LEU A 163 5.95 -6.52 12.59
CA LEU A 163 7.18 -7.04 13.19
C LEU A 163 8.40 -6.72 12.31
N ALA A 164 8.30 -6.88 10.98
CA ALA A 164 9.38 -6.52 10.07
C ALA A 164 9.69 -5.02 10.13
N GLY A 165 8.68 -4.15 10.19
CA GLY A 165 8.89 -2.71 10.33
C GLY A 165 9.53 -2.32 11.66
N VAL A 166 9.06 -2.88 12.77
CA VAL A 166 9.65 -2.66 14.11
C VAL A 166 11.08 -3.18 14.16
N ALA A 167 11.34 -4.36 13.62
CA ALA A 167 12.68 -4.93 13.55
C ALA A 167 13.63 -4.05 12.72
N ALA A 168 13.18 -3.52 11.57
CA ALA A 168 13.97 -2.60 10.77
C ALA A 168 14.32 -1.31 11.53
N CYS A 169 13.34 -0.70 12.22
CA CYS A 169 13.61 0.45 13.10
C CYS A 169 14.62 0.13 14.20
N ALA A 170 14.45 -1.02 14.87
CA ALA A 170 15.34 -1.44 15.95
C ALA A 170 16.76 -1.66 15.44
N VAL A 171 16.93 -2.33 14.30
CA VAL A 171 18.24 -2.54 13.67
C VAL A 171 18.91 -1.21 13.32
N LEU A 172 18.18 -0.28 12.68
CA LEU A 172 18.71 1.04 12.36
C LEU A 172 19.13 1.82 13.61
N HIS A 173 18.30 1.80 14.65
CA HIS A 173 18.59 2.47 15.92
C HIS A 173 19.81 1.89 16.62
N MET A 174 19.89 0.56 16.69
CA MET A 174 21.03 -0.15 17.30
C MET A 174 22.31 0.08 16.51
N ALA A 175 22.25 0.01 15.18
CA ALA A 175 23.39 0.28 14.30
C ALA A 175 23.94 1.71 14.51
N ALA A 176 23.05 2.69 14.63
CA ALA A 176 23.44 4.07 14.94
C ALA A 176 24.07 4.18 16.33
N GLY A 177 23.52 3.49 17.33
CA GLY A 177 24.10 3.41 18.68
C GLY A 177 25.52 2.83 18.67
N TYR A 178 25.72 1.70 17.99
CA TYR A 178 27.03 1.09 17.85
C TYR A 178 28.02 1.97 17.09
N ALA A 179 27.58 2.68 16.04
CA ALA A 179 28.42 3.62 15.32
C ALA A 179 28.92 4.76 16.23
N LEU A 180 28.03 5.33 17.06
CA LEU A 180 28.40 6.38 18.03
C LEU A 180 29.37 5.86 19.08
N SER A 181 29.09 4.70 19.68
CA SER A 181 29.99 4.07 20.65
C SER A 181 31.35 3.69 20.04
N GLY A 182 31.36 3.24 18.78
CA GLY A 182 32.58 2.94 18.04
C GLY A 182 33.43 4.19 17.79
N MET A 183 32.80 5.33 17.48
CA MET A 183 33.49 6.61 17.34
C MET A 183 34.08 7.10 18.66
N GLU A 184 33.32 7.01 19.75
CA GLU A 184 33.81 7.35 21.09
C GLU A 184 35.01 6.47 21.48
N TRP A 185 34.91 5.17 21.25
CA TRP A 185 36.02 4.24 21.47
C TRP A 185 37.24 4.60 20.61
N ALA A 186 37.05 4.91 19.32
CA ALA A 186 38.14 5.27 18.42
C ALA A 186 38.85 6.57 18.83
N LEU A 187 38.11 7.58 19.31
CA LEU A 187 38.67 8.82 19.85
C LEU A 187 39.45 8.55 21.14
N ARG A 188 38.85 7.79 22.06
CA ARG A 188 39.45 7.51 23.37
C ARG A 188 40.67 6.62 23.28
N GLU A 189 40.63 5.56 22.51
CA GLU A 189 41.72 4.58 22.44
C GLU A 189 42.72 4.95 21.35
N GLY A 190 42.24 5.35 20.18
CA GLY A 190 43.09 5.69 19.04
C GLY A 190 43.77 7.04 19.18
N LEU A 191 43.00 8.07 19.56
CA LEU A 191 43.51 9.45 19.66
C LEU A 191 43.82 9.88 21.10
N LYS A 192 43.50 9.04 22.11
CA LYS A 192 43.69 9.36 23.53
C LYS A 192 43.02 10.67 23.94
N GLN A 193 41.89 10.97 23.30
CA GLN A 193 41.10 12.16 23.54
C GLN A 193 39.68 11.78 23.95
N GLU A 194 39.09 12.58 24.83
CA GLU A 194 37.67 12.46 25.16
C GLU A 194 36.81 13.05 24.03
N MET A 195 35.56 12.60 23.94
CA MET A 195 34.62 13.15 22.96
C MET A 195 34.43 14.65 23.22
N PRO A 196 34.73 15.52 22.25
CA PRO A 196 34.57 16.96 22.45
C PRO A 196 33.09 17.32 22.60
N PRO A 197 32.76 18.46 23.26
CA PRO A 197 31.39 18.95 23.30
C PRO A 197 30.93 19.26 21.86
N LEU A 198 29.93 18.52 21.40
CA LEU A 198 29.45 18.61 20.02
C LEU A 198 28.51 19.81 19.80
N GLY A 199 27.92 20.36 20.88
CA GLY A 199 26.90 21.40 20.79
C GLY A 199 25.80 21.00 19.80
N GLY A 200 25.43 21.92 18.89
CA GLY A 200 24.40 21.66 17.88
C GLY A 200 24.71 20.50 16.91
N TRP A 201 25.96 20.06 16.77
CA TRP A 201 26.30 18.90 15.93
C TRP A 201 25.86 17.57 16.55
N GLY A 202 25.69 17.55 17.88
CA GLY A 202 25.31 16.40 18.68
C GLY A 202 23.80 16.15 18.81
N TRP A 203 22.96 16.93 18.12
CA TRP A 203 21.49 16.85 18.21
C TRP A 203 20.95 15.41 18.07
N PHE A 204 21.59 14.60 17.21
CA PHE A 204 21.17 13.22 16.99
C PHE A 204 21.36 12.32 18.22
N VAL A 205 22.37 12.60 19.06
CA VAL A 205 22.63 11.83 20.29
C VAL A 205 21.50 12.07 21.29
N GLU A 206 21.08 13.32 21.43
CA GLU A 206 20.02 13.76 22.35
C GLU A 206 18.64 13.27 21.88
N GLU A 207 18.34 13.43 20.60
CA GLU A 207 17.01 13.17 20.03
C GLU A 207 16.81 11.72 19.55
N ARG A 208 17.82 10.84 19.68
CA ARG A 208 17.79 9.49 19.10
C ARG A 208 16.57 8.68 19.51
N ALA A 209 16.21 8.74 20.79
CA ALA A 209 15.08 8.01 21.35
C ALA A 209 13.74 8.59 20.86
N LEU A 210 13.63 9.92 20.79
CA LEU A 210 12.44 10.60 20.29
C LEU A 210 12.21 10.29 18.80
N LEU A 211 13.28 10.29 17.99
CA LEU A 211 13.20 9.95 16.57
C LEU A 211 12.73 8.51 16.35
N LEU A 212 13.22 7.55 17.15
CA LEU A 212 12.75 6.17 17.10
C LEU A 212 11.26 6.09 17.47
N ALA A 213 10.87 6.71 18.59
CA ALA A 213 9.50 6.69 19.07
C ALA A 213 8.54 7.32 18.04
N GLY A 214 8.90 8.49 17.49
CA GLY A 214 8.14 9.17 16.45
C GLY A 214 8.03 8.36 15.17
N THR A 215 9.12 7.70 14.75
CA THR A 215 9.11 6.83 13.58
C THR A 215 8.19 5.63 13.78
N LEU A 216 8.27 4.96 14.94
CA LEU A 216 7.40 3.83 15.26
C LEU A 216 5.94 4.26 15.35
N ALA A 217 5.66 5.41 15.97
CA ALA A 217 4.32 5.96 16.10
C ALA A 217 3.68 6.27 14.73
N CYS A 218 4.48 6.64 13.72
CA CYS A 218 4.01 6.82 12.35
C CYS A 218 3.94 5.49 11.57
N ALA A 219 4.98 4.67 11.65
CA ALA A 219 5.11 3.48 10.82
C ALA A 219 4.16 2.34 11.23
N VAL A 220 4.00 2.10 12.54
CA VAL A 220 3.20 0.97 13.04
C VAL A 220 1.73 1.05 12.59
N PRO A 221 1.01 2.18 12.77
CA PRO A 221 -0.37 2.29 12.28
C PRO A 221 -0.45 2.07 10.76
N VAL A 222 0.51 2.60 10.00
CA VAL A 222 0.56 2.44 8.54
C VAL A 222 0.76 0.98 8.13
N PHE A 223 1.64 0.24 8.83
CA PHE A 223 1.83 -1.19 8.58
C PHE A 223 0.62 -2.04 8.99
N VAL A 224 -0.05 -1.69 10.09
CA VAL A 224 -1.30 -2.33 10.49
C VAL A 224 -2.35 -2.13 9.40
N LEU A 225 -2.57 -0.89 8.96
CA LEU A 225 -3.52 -0.58 7.89
C LEU A 225 -3.15 -1.26 6.56
N GLY A 226 -1.87 -1.27 6.17
CA GLY A 226 -1.39 -1.99 4.99
C GLY A 226 -1.47 -3.53 5.12
N GLY A 227 -1.65 -4.06 6.32
CA GLY A 227 -1.93 -5.47 6.58
C GLY A 227 -3.39 -5.85 6.39
N LEU A 228 -4.30 -4.88 6.42
CA LEU A 228 -5.73 -5.08 6.30
C LEU A 228 -6.15 -5.24 4.83
N PRO A 229 -7.18 -6.05 4.55
CA PRO A 229 -7.74 -6.17 3.21
C PRO A 229 -8.43 -4.87 2.82
N MET A 230 -7.82 -4.09 1.93
CA MET A 230 -8.37 -2.83 1.43
C MET A 230 -8.85 -2.96 -0.02
N VAL A 231 -9.84 -2.16 -0.37
CA VAL A 231 -10.36 -2.02 -1.74
C VAL A 231 -9.30 -1.34 -2.62
N ASN A 232 -9.31 -1.59 -3.94
CA ASN A 232 -8.47 -0.91 -4.94
C ASN A 232 -6.94 -0.98 -4.71
N GLY A 233 -6.45 -1.98 -3.97
CA GLY A 233 -5.01 -2.16 -3.75
C GLY A 233 -4.39 -1.13 -2.80
N TRP A 234 -5.19 -0.42 -2.02
CA TRP A 234 -4.70 0.52 -1.00
C TRP A 234 -3.80 -0.13 0.05
N ASP A 235 -3.90 -1.45 0.25
CA ASP A 235 -3.02 -2.22 1.12
C ASP A 235 -1.56 -2.17 0.64
N ALA A 236 -1.33 -2.26 -0.68
CA ALA A 236 -0.01 -2.13 -1.28
C ALA A 236 0.53 -0.69 -1.15
N THR A 237 -0.32 0.31 -1.37
CA THR A 237 0.04 1.73 -1.23
C THR A 237 0.46 2.07 0.19
N LEU A 238 -0.31 1.63 1.18
CA LEU A 238 0.01 1.87 2.60
C LEU A 238 1.29 1.15 3.03
N ARG A 239 1.56 -0.06 2.52
CA ARG A 239 2.87 -0.70 2.77
C ARG A 239 4.03 0.10 2.21
N ARG A 240 3.91 0.62 0.99
CA ARG A 240 4.92 1.50 0.41
C ARG A 240 5.08 2.79 1.21
N CYS A 241 3.99 3.33 1.75
CA CYS A 241 4.03 4.46 2.67
C CYS A 241 4.81 4.11 3.96
N GLY A 242 4.54 2.95 4.56
CA GLY A 242 5.29 2.46 5.74
C GLY A 242 6.78 2.27 5.43
N GLN A 243 7.11 1.71 4.26
CA GLN A 243 8.49 1.60 3.78
C GLN A 243 9.15 2.97 3.56
N ALA A 244 8.40 3.96 3.06
CA ALA A 244 8.89 5.32 2.88
C ALA A 244 9.20 6.00 4.22
N VAL A 245 8.36 5.79 5.25
CA VAL A 245 8.64 6.25 6.62
C VAL A 245 9.95 5.64 7.15
N LEU A 246 10.15 4.34 6.97
CA LEU A 246 11.41 3.68 7.36
C LEU A 246 12.62 4.20 6.60
N ALA A 247 12.47 4.43 5.29
CA ALA A 247 13.54 5.00 4.47
C ALA A 247 13.90 6.43 4.92
N LEU A 248 12.90 7.25 5.23
CA LEU A 248 13.11 8.59 5.77
C LEU A 248 13.84 8.53 7.12
N TYR A 249 13.47 7.60 8.00
CA TYR A 249 14.18 7.38 9.26
C TYR A 249 15.64 7.00 9.04
N ALA A 250 15.94 6.09 8.10
CA ALA A 250 17.31 5.74 7.75
C ALA A 250 18.12 6.94 7.24
N VAL A 251 17.51 7.83 6.46
CA VAL A 251 18.13 9.08 5.99
C VAL A 251 18.43 10.01 7.17
N VAL A 252 17.47 10.21 8.08
CA VAL A 252 17.65 11.06 9.27
C VAL A 252 18.76 10.52 10.17
N VAL A 253 18.80 9.20 10.40
CA VAL A 253 19.88 8.54 11.14
C VAL A 253 21.24 8.77 10.48
N SER A 254 21.33 8.59 9.16
CA SER A 254 22.57 8.80 8.42
C SER A 254 23.06 10.25 8.50
N PHE A 255 22.14 11.21 8.37
CA PHE A 255 22.43 12.63 8.52
C PHE A 255 22.86 12.98 9.94
N GLY A 256 22.22 12.40 10.95
CA GLY A 256 22.59 12.55 12.35
C GLY A 256 24.00 12.05 12.65
N LEU A 257 24.35 10.86 12.18
CA LEU A 257 25.71 10.32 12.31
C LEU A 257 26.74 11.20 11.59
N ALA A 258 26.45 11.64 10.37
CA ALA A 258 27.34 12.53 9.61
C ALA A 258 27.54 13.88 10.33
N SER A 259 26.49 14.43 10.94
CA SER A 259 26.54 15.64 11.76
C SER A 259 27.49 15.46 12.95
N VAL A 260 27.42 14.34 13.66
CA VAL A 260 28.33 14.06 14.77
C VAL A 260 29.78 13.99 14.29
N VAL A 261 30.05 13.26 13.20
CA VAL A 261 31.41 13.16 12.61
C VAL A 261 31.94 14.54 12.23
N ALA A 262 31.12 15.37 11.59
CA ALA A 262 31.48 16.74 11.24
C ALA A 262 31.80 17.58 12.49
N GLY A 263 30.99 17.45 13.56
CA GLY A 263 31.22 18.13 14.83
C GLY A 263 32.56 17.75 15.47
N VAL A 264 32.91 16.46 15.45
CA VAL A 264 34.22 15.98 15.92
C VAL A 264 35.35 16.59 15.10
N ALA A 265 35.26 16.54 13.77
CA ALA A 265 36.30 17.07 12.88
C ALA A 265 36.50 18.58 13.05
N VAL A 266 35.42 19.36 13.15
CA VAL A 266 35.48 20.82 13.35
C VAL A 266 36.15 21.15 14.68
N ASN A 267 35.80 20.46 15.76
CA ASN A 267 36.43 20.66 17.07
C ASN A 267 37.92 20.30 17.04
N TRP A 268 38.29 19.22 16.35
CA TRP A 268 39.69 18.85 16.22
C TRP A 268 40.51 19.91 15.48
N VAL A 269 40.01 20.43 14.35
CA VAL A 269 40.69 21.50 13.58
C VAL A 269 40.83 22.78 14.41
N ARG A 270 39.80 23.15 15.19
CA ARG A 270 39.87 24.30 16.09
C ARG A 270 40.93 24.12 17.18
N GLY A 271 41.07 22.91 17.71
CA GLY A 271 42.10 22.58 18.70
C GLY A 271 43.53 22.63 18.15
N LEU A 272 43.72 22.50 16.84
CA LEU A 272 45.04 22.64 16.20
C LEU A 272 45.42 24.11 15.90
N ALA A 273 44.43 25.00 15.85
CA ALA A 273 44.61 26.40 15.49
C ALA A 273 44.82 27.34 16.70
N GLY A 274 44.61 26.84 17.92
CA GLY A 274 44.87 27.55 19.19
C GLY A 274 46.12 27.02 19.87
#